data_AF-A0AAW0D520-F1
#
_entry.id   AF-A0AAW0D520-F1
#
_cell.length_a   1.000
_cell.length_b   1.000
_cell.length_c   1.000
_cell.angle_alpha   90.00
_cell.angle_beta   90.00
_cell.angle_gamma   90.00
#
_symmetry.space_group_name_H-M   'P 1'
#
loop_
_entity.id
_entity.type
_entity.pdbx_description
1 polymer ?
#
loop_
_entity_poly.entity_id
_entity_poly.type
_entity_poly.pdbx_seq_one_letter_code
_entity_poly.pdbx_strand_id
1 'polypeptide(L)'
;MGKNTRNTNRGSAANKTIKTASVEPPPTQEPLPSESPAQTASSISDDSASHHSHTTTATMVDLQTPIDSKAIISPEIKALSELLGTMKLTLGALGSTVHIIGKQTEKVAALAPAIKASEEIDHLRVKLDQQMAIHKEEITKLRAELTARVKEAIRTHLREQASMAVKDAVARKVSSKVADLLATHVSEDLRDQVKAHRRQLLDIQTNMHNSEARRHNSSLRSSADTLRPLVRPLSASQLLGPPLDTPLSSLTTAVEPPTPSLNFPKSLGEVYTLSTEDARNLLKEYGINLPNSPKNNGTPTTGQISPDCSPSSAASSATMVDWREASREEIINTFMAHIGVRSTSITARSDLCELVPGGEKVGVIYYR
;
A
#
# COMPACT_ATOMS: atom_id res chain seq x y z
N MET A 1 -48.00 38.06 -40.55
CA MET A 1 -46.81 38.82 -40.97
C MET A 1 -45.87 38.90 -39.77
N GLY A 2 -44.61 38.50 -39.76
CA GLY A 2 -43.75 37.80 -40.71
C GLY A 2 -42.65 37.14 -39.88
N LYS A 3 -42.34 35.89 -40.19
CA LYS A 3 -41.27 35.09 -39.59
C LYS A 3 -39.92 35.72 -39.94
N ASN A 4 -38.98 35.81 -39.01
CA ASN A 4 -37.60 36.12 -39.36
C ASN A 4 -36.61 35.16 -38.69
N THR A 5 -36.19 34.21 -39.52
CA THR A 5 -35.11 33.25 -39.35
C THR A 5 -33.79 33.85 -39.85
N ARG A 6 -32.73 33.82 -39.03
CA ARG A 6 -31.31 33.80 -39.43
C ARG A 6 -30.65 32.80 -38.48
N ASN A 7 -30.14 31.63 -38.84
CA ASN A 7 -29.40 31.16 -40.01
C ASN A 7 -28.25 32.09 -40.44
N THR A 8 -27.08 31.89 -39.84
CA THR A 8 -25.81 32.04 -40.55
C THR A 8 -24.95 30.81 -40.29
N ASN A 9 -24.59 30.25 -41.43
CA ASN A 9 -23.88 29.03 -41.69
C ASN A 9 -22.39 29.36 -41.91
N ARG A 10 -21.56 28.31 -41.87
CA ARG A 10 -20.31 28.18 -42.64
C ARG A 10 -19.11 29.10 -42.34
N GLY A 11 -18.02 28.43 -41.97
CA GLY A 11 -16.87 28.40 -42.89
C GLY A 11 -15.49 28.35 -42.25
N SER A 12 -14.71 27.38 -42.75
CA SER A 12 -13.24 27.26 -42.70
C SER A 12 -12.61 26.80 -41.38
N ALA A 13 -12.26 25.52 -41.26
CA ALA A 13 -11.12 24.88 -41.92
C ALA A 13 -9.77 25.51 -41.51
N ALA A 14 -9.27 25.06 -40.37
CA ALA A 14 -7.84 24.99 -40.09
C ALA A 14 -7.59 23.73 -39.26
N ASN A 15 -7.37 22.62 -39.98
CA ASN A 15 -6.73 21.43 -39.45
C ASN A 15 -5.34 21.85 -38.96
N LYS A 16 -5.23 22.21 -37.68
CA LYS A 16 -3.93 22.30 -37.03
C LYS A 16 -3.61 20.91 -36.51
N THR A 17 -2.86 20.18 -37.32
CA THR A 17 -2.11 18.98 -36.99
C THR A 17 -1.40 19.20 -35.66
N ILE A 18 -2.04 18.79 -34.56
CA ILE A 18 -1.35 18.60 -33.30
C ILE A 18 -0.62 17.29 -33.48
N LYS A 19 0.67 17.46 -33.78
CA LYS A 19 1.74 16.48 -33.72
C LYS A 19 1.47 15.57 -32.51
N THR A 20 1.08 14.34 -32.82
CA THR A 20 1.08 13.17 -31.96
C THR A 20 2.40 13.12 -31.22
N ALA A 21 2.41 13.66 -30.00
CA ALA A 21 3.44 13.38 -29.03
C ALA A 21 3.21 11.95 -28.58
N SER A 22 4.00 11.05 -29.17
CA SER A 22 4.50 9.82 -28.59
C SER A 22 3.54 9.19 -27.57
N VAL A 23 2.59 8.42 -28.08
CA VAL A 23 2.06 7.28 -27.33
C VAL A 23 3.30 6.44 -27.01
N GLU A 24 3.80 6.60 -25.79
CA GLU A 24 4.75 5.68 -25.19
C GLU A 24 4.17 4.28 -25.42
N PRO A 25 4.89 3.40 -26.12
CA PRO A 25 4.39 2.07 -26.40
C PRO A 25 4.03 1.43 -25.06
N PRO A 26 2.91 0.66 -24.98
CA PRO A 26 2.72 -0.20 -23.81
C PRO A 26 4.03 -0.96 -23.61
N PRO A 27 4.55 -1.08 -22.38
CA PRO A 27 5.79 -1.81 -22.17
C PRO A 27 5.61 -3.14 -22.87
N THR A 28 6.45 -3.35 -23.89
CA THR A 28 6.72 -4.66 -24.44
C THR A 28 7.04 -5.49 -23.22
N GLN A 29 6.03 -6.23 -22.73
CA GLN A 29 6.28 -7.36 -21.89
C GLN A 29 7.19 -8.20 -22.76
N GLU A 30 8.48 -8.19 -22.41
CA GLU A 30 9.35 -9.29 -22.76
C GLU A 30 8.50 -10.55 -22.59
N PRO A 31 8.41 -11.41 -23.61
CA PRO A 31 7.86 -12.73 -23.38
C PRO A 31 8.69 -13.28 -22.23
N LEU A 32 8.05 -13.36 -21.05
CA LEU A 32 8.55 -14.14 -19.93
C LEU A 32 9.10 -15.41 -20.57
N PRO A 33 10.35 -15.81 -20.25
CA PRO A 33 10.82 -17.09 -20.71
C PRO A 33 9.71 -18.06 -20.38
N SER A 34 9.22 -18.74 -21.43
CA SER A 34 8.44 -19.94 -21.25
C SER A 34 9.33 -20.79 -20.35
N GLU A 35 9.10 -20.71 -19.04
CA GLU A 35 9.37 -21.76 -18.09
C GLU A 35 8.50 -22.88 -18.59
N SER A 36 9.03 -23.53 -19.62
CA SER A 36 8.83 -24.92 -19.91
C SER A 36 8.75 -25.56 -18.54
N PRO A 37 7.65 -26.25 -18.21
CA PRO A 37 7.62 -27.00 -16.97
C PRO A 37 8.89 -27.83 -17.03
N ALA A 38 9.79 -27.57 -16.07
CA ALA A 38 10.85 -28.49 -15.77
C ALA A 38 10.10 -29.81 -15.69
N GLN A 39 10.26 -30.62 -16.72
CA GLN A 39 9.96 -32.01 -16.65
C GLN A 39 10.93 -32.44 -15.56
N THR A 40 10.46 -32.39 -14.32
CA THR A 40 10.81 -33.39 -13.33
C THR A 40 10.33 -34.67 -13.99
N ALA A 41 11.13 -35.14 -14.95
CA ALA A 41 11.33 -36.53 -15.17
C ALA A 41 11.64 -37.02 -13.77
N SER A 42 10.60 -37.53 -13.12
CA SER A 42 10.73 -38.64 -12.23
C SER A 42 11.56 -39.64 -13.02
N SER A 43 12.88 -39.51 -12.91
CA SER A 43 13.81 -40.61 -12.92
C SER A 43 13.39 -41.50 -11.76
N ILE A 44 12.22 -42.12 -11.91
CA ILE A 44 12.06 -43.51 -11.56
C ILE A 44 13.13 -44.14 -12.42
N SER A 45 14.28 -44.35 -11.79
CA SER A 45 15.29 -45.25 -12.26
C SER A 45 14.55 -46.53 -12.56
N ASP A 46 14.22 -46.69 -13.84
CA ASP A 46 13.87 -47.95 -14.45
C ASP A 46 15.15 -48.78 -14.32
N ASP A 47 15.38 -49.30 -13.12
CA ASP A 47 16.28 -50.43 -12.86
C ASP A 47 15.57 -51.70 -13.38
N SER A 48 15.05 -51.59 -14.60
CA SER A 48 14.72 -52.69 -15.49
C SER A 48 16.01 -53.07 -16.20
N ALA A 49 17.06 -53.33 -15.42
CA ALA A 49 18.16 -54.16 -15.85
C ALA A 49 17.58 -55.51 -16.26
N SER A 50 17.27 -55.62 -17.57
CA SER A 50 17.86 -56.65 -18.42
C SER A 50 18.02 -58.02 -17.75
N HIS A 51 16.92 -58.62 -17.29
CA HIS A 51 16.89 -60.03 -16.89
C HIS A 51 15.64 -60.72 -17.46
N HIS A 52 15.51 -60.68 -18.78
CA HIS A 52 14.75 -61.69 -19.53
C HIS A 52 15.62 -62.26 -20.67
N SER A 53 16.81 -62.73 -20.30
CA SER A 53 17.37 -63.91 -20.97
C SER A 53 16.51 -65.10 -20.58
N HIS A 54 15.37 -65.30 -21.25
CA HIS A 54 14.81 -66.63 -21.41
C HIS A 54 15.67 -67.38 -22.42
N THR A 55 16.93 -67.64 -22.05
CA THR A 55 17.59 -68.83 -22.52
C THR A 55 16.86 -69.96 -21.81
N THR A 56 15.83 -70.48 -22.48
CA THR A 56 15.34 -71.83 -22.20
C THR A 56 16.50 -72.76 -22.52
N THR A 57 17.43 -72.90 -21.58
CA THR A 57 18.30 -74.06 -21.48
C THR A 57 17.34 -75.21 -21.22
N ALA A 58 16.80 -75.76 -22.30
CA ALA A 58 16.28 -77.10 -22.30
C ALA A 58 17.47 -77.97 -21.93
N THR A 59 17.67 -78.20 -20.63
CA THR A 59 18.24 -79.43 -20.14
C THR A 59 17.30 -80.51 -20.66
N MET A 60 17.57 -80.96 -21.89
CA MET A 60 17.34 -82.34 -22.26
C MET A 60 18.11 -83.13 -21.21
N VAL A 61 17.40 -83.50 -20.13
CA VAL A 61 17.79 -84.62 -19.31
C VAL A 61 17.66 -85.81 -20.25
N ASP A 62 18.80 -86.07 -20.87
CA ASP A 62 19.19 -87.28 -21.54
C ASP A 62 19.09 -88.42 -20.52
N LEU A 63 17.86 -88.89 -20.24
CA LEU A 63 17.64 -90.22 -19.69
C LEU A 63 17.66 -91.20 -20.86
N GLN A 64 18.84 -91.33 -21.46
CA GLN A 64 19.21 -92.42 -22.35
C GLN A 64 19.39 -93.67 -21.46
N THR A 65 18.30 -94.35 -21.11
CA THR A 65 18.37 -95.75 -20.72
C THR A 65 18.22 -96.60 -21.98
N PRO A 66 19.24 -97.37 -22.41
CA PRO A 66 19.13 -98.25 -23.54
C PRO A 66 18.38 -99.51 -23.10
N ILE A 67 17.05 -99.48 -23.18
CA ILE A 67 16.25 -100.70 -23.11
C ILE A 67 16.04 -101.18 -24.55
N ASP A 68 17.02 -101.96 -25.01
CA ASP A 68 17.00 -102.76 -26.22
C ASP A 68 15.74 -103.63 -26.23
N SER A 69 14.67 -103.13 -26.84
CA SER A 69 13.45 -103.90 -27.09
C SER A 69 13.18 -103.84 -28.59
N LYS A 70 13.84 -104.78 -29.28
CA LYS A 70 13.57 -105.19 -30.67
C LYS A 70 12.17 -105.80 -30.74
N ALA A 71 11.14 -104.97 -30.62
CA ALA A 71 9.77 -105.31 -30.89
C ALA A 71 9.37 -104.72 -32.24
N ILE A 72 8.70 -105.55 -33.04
CA ILE A 72 8.09 -105.19 -34.32
C ILE A 72 6.96 -104.20 -34.01
N ILE A 73 7.28 -102.91 -33.91
CA ILE A 73 6.29 -101.86 -33.63
C ILE A 73 5.66 -101.45 -34.96
N SER A 74 4.36 -101.70 -35.07
CA SER A 74 3.51 -101.34 -36.19
C SER A 74 3.61 -99.84 -36.54
N PRO A 75 3.71 -99.46 -37.82
CA PRO A 75 3.79 -98.05 -38.27
C PRO A 75 2.62 -97.19 -37.80
N GLU A 76 1.48 -97.79 -37.47
CA GLU A 76 0.28 -97.11 -36.98
C GLU A 76 0.47 -96.54 -35.57
N ILE A 77 1.20 -97.25 -34.69
CA ILE A 77 1.51 -96.79 -33.33
C ILE A 77 2.48 -95.61 -33.37
N LYS A 78 3.34 -95.54 -34.40
CA LYS A 78 4.23 -94.40 -34.65
C LYS A 78 3.48 -93.16 -35.14
N ALA A 79 2.47 -93.33 -36.00
CA ALA A 79 1.61 -92.23 -36.43
C ALA A 79 0.76 -91.68 -35.27
N LEU A 80 0.25 -92.55 -34.39
CA LEU A 80 -0.48 -92.13 -33.19
C LEU A 80 0.41 -91.38 -32.19
N SER A 81 1.65 -91.80 -31.98
CA SER A 81 2.57 -91.08 -31.08
C SER A 81 3.00 -89.71 -31.65
N GLU A 82 3.08 -89.58 -32.98
CA GLU A 82 3.36 -88.32 -33.66
C GLU A 82 2.16 -87.36 -33.61
N LEU A 83 0.93 -87.87 -33.75
CA LEU A 83 -0.31 -87.10 -33.55
C LEU A 83 -0.47 -86.65 -32.08
N LEU A 84 -0.22 -87.57 -31.14
CA LEU A 84 -0.33 -87.27 -29.72
C LEU A 84 0.77 -86.31 -29.26
N GLY A 85 1.96 -86.40 -29.88
CA GLY A 85 3.05 -85.44 -29.74
C GLY A 85 2.70 -84.05 -30.26
N THR A 86 2.10 -83.96 -31.46
CA THR A 86 1.65 -82.68 -32.03
C THR A 86 0.49 -82.06 -31.23
N MET A 87 -0.49 -82.85 -30.77
CA MET A 87 -1.54 -82.37 -29.85
C MET A 87 -0.98 -81.87 -28.52
N LYS A 88 0.03 -82.55 -27.97
CA LYS A 88 0.69 -82.10 -26.73
C LYS A 88 1.46 -80.79 -26.95
N LEU A 89 2.11 -80.64 -28.10
CA LEU A 89 2.81 -79.42 -28.49
C LEU A 89 1.82 -78.25 -28.66
N THR A 90 0.68 -78.46 -29.33
CA THR A 90 -0.33 -77.42 -29.51
C THR A 90 -1.00 -77.04 -28.18
N LEU A 91 -1.28 -78.01 -27.30
CA LEU A 91 -1.76 -77.73 -25.94
C LEU A 91 -0.74 -76.96 -25.10
N GLY A 92 0.56 -77.29 -25.23
CA GLY A 92 1.64 -76.54 -24.58
C GLY A 92 1.74 -75.10 -25.09
N ALA A 93 1.64 -74.90 -26.40
CA ALA A 93 1.61 -73.58 -27.02
C ALA A 93 0.38 -72.77 -26.60
N LEU A 94 -0.81 -73.38 -26.53
CA LEU A 94 -2.01 -72.73 -26.04
C LEU A 94 -1.85 -72.33 -24.56
N GLY A 95 -1.33 -73.24 -23.74
CA GLY A 95 -1.01 -72.98 -22.33
C GLY A 95 -0.04 -71.81 -22.14
N SER A 96 0.99 -71.72 -22.99
CA SER A 96 1.92 -70.57 -22.93
C SER A 96 1.24 -69.28 -23.37
N THR A 97 0.37 -69.29 -24.39
CA THR A 97 -0.37 -68.08 -24.79
C THR A 97 -1.34 -67.61 -23.70
N VAL A 98 -2.05 -68.53 -23.03
CA VAL A 98 -2.93 -68.18 -21.89
C VAL A 98 -2.12 -67.58 -20.75
N HIS A 99 -0.93 -68.14 -20.46
CA HIS A 99 -0.05 -67.57 -19.43
C HIS A 99 0.47 -66.17 -19.80
N ILE A 100 0.82 -65.94 -21.08
CA ILE A 100 1.25 -64.61 -21.56
C ILE A 100 0.10 -63.60 -21.44
N ILE A 101 -1.12 -63.97 -21.82
CA ILE A 101 -2.31 -63.12 -21.67
C ILE A 101 -2.57 -62.82 -20.19
N GLY A 102 -2.43 -63.82 -19.30
CA GLY A 102 -2.54 -63.63 -17.86
C GLY A 102 -1.53 -62.60 -17.33
N LYS A 103 -0.24 -62.73 -17.69
CA LYS A 103 0.81 -61.76 -17.30
C LYS A 103 0.55 -60.36 -17.86
N GLN A 104 0.07 -60.25 -19.09
CA GLN A 104 -0.30 -58.97 -19.68
C GLN A 104 -1.51 -58.35 -18.98
N THR A 105 -2.49 -59.16 -18.62
CA THR A 105 -3.70 -58.72 -17.90
C THR A 105 -3.34 -58.21 -16.51
N GLU A 106 -2.43 -58.89 -15.80
CA GLU A 106 -1.89 -58.45 -14.52
C GLU A 106 -1.15 -57.09 -14.65
N LYS A 107 -0.34 -56.92 -15.71
CA LYS A 107 0.32 -55.63 -15.99
C LYS A 107 -0.68 -54.51 -16.30
N VAL A 108 -1.73 -54.79 -17.07
CA VAL A 108 -2.78 -53.81 -17.38
C VAL A 108 -3.59 -53.47 -16.12
N ALA A 109 -3.90 -54.45 -15.28
CA ALA A 109 -4.55 -54.23 -14.00
C ALA A 109 -3.69 -53.38 -13.05
N ALA A 110 -2.37 -53.59 -13.04
CA ALA A 110 -1.42 -52.78 -12.28
C ALA A 110 -1.31 -51.33 -12.81
N LEU A 111 -1.63 -51.07 -14.07
CA LEU A 111 -1.65 -49.73 -14.68
C LEU A 111 -2.94 -48.96 -14.36
N ALA A 112 -4.03 -49.62 -13.97
CA ALA A 112 -5.32 -48.95 -13.73
C ALA A 112 -5.25 -47.85 -12.65
N PRO A 113 -4.55 -48.02 -11.50
CA PRO A 113 -4.34 -46.95 -10.53
C PRO A 113 -3.56 -45.76 -11.09
N ALA A 114 -2.58 -46.01 -11.97
CA ALA A 114 -1.77 -44.96 -12.60
C ALA A 114 -2.60 -44.14 -13.60
N ILE A 115 -3.45 -44.80 -14.39
CA ILE A 115 -4.38 -44.12 -15.30
C ILE A 115 -5.35 -43.24 -14.51
N LYS A 116 -5.94 -43.75 -13.42
CA LYS A 116 -6.82 -42.97 -12.55
C LYS A 116 -6.12 -41.75 -11.93
N ALA A 117 -4.88 -41.93 -11.47
CA ALA A 117 -4.09 -40.81 -10.94
C ALA A 117 -3.80 -39.75 -12.02
N SER A 118 -3.56 -40.17 -13.28
CA SER A 118 -3.38 -39.25 -14.40
C SER A 118 -4.65 -38.42 -14.66
N GLU A 119 -5.83 -39.06 -14.65
CA GLU A 119 -7.11 -38.36 -14.82
C GLU A 119 -7.37 -37.33 -13.71
N GLU A 120 -7.04 -37.69 -12.46
CA GLU A 120 -7.14 -36.77 -11.32
C GLU A 120 -6.20 -35.57 -11.47
N ILE A 121 -4.96 -35.78 -11.93
CA ILE A 121 -4.00 -34.71 -12.21
C ILE A 121 -4.52 -33.78 -13.32
N ASP A 122 -5.04 -34.32 -14.41
CA ASP A 122 -5.55 -33.52 -15.51
C ASP A 122 -6.78 -32.69 -15.09
N HIS A 123 -7.66 -33.27 -14.29
CA HIS A 123 -8.78 -32.54 -13.70
C HIS A 123 -8.31 -31.42 -12.74
N LEU A 124 -7.26 -31.67 -11.94
CA LEU A 124 -6.68 -30.62 -11.08
C LEU A 124 -6.03 -29.50 -11.90
N ARG A 125 -5.36 -29.82 -13.01
CA ARG A 125 -4.78 -28.82 -13.93
C ARG A 125 -5.86 -27.91 -14.50
N VAL A 126 -6.97 -28.48 -14.98
CA VAL A 126 -8.10 -27.69 -15.51
C VAL A 126 -8.68 -26.76 -14.44
N LYS A 127 -8.84 -27.25 -13.19
CA LYS A 127 -9.30 -26.41 -12.08
C LYS A 127 -8.33 -25.29 -11.75
N LEU A 128 -7.03 -25.56 -11.76
CA LEU A 128 -6.00 -24.56 -11.51
C LEU A 128 -5.97 -23.49 -12.59
N ASP A 129 -6.04 -23.89 -13.86
CA ASP A 129 -6.11 -22.96 -14.99
C ASP A 129 -7.36 -22.07 -14.92
N GLN A 130 -8.50 -22.65 -14.53
CA GLN A 130 -9.74 -21.90 -14.32
C GLN A 130 -9.59 -20.87 -13.21
N GLN A 131 -8.99 -21.24 -12.07
CA GLN A 131 -8.74 -20.31 -10.97
C GLN A 131 -7.75 -19.22 -11.37
N MET A 132 -6.69 -19.56 -12.08
CA MET A 132 -5.73 -18.58 -12.61
C MET A 132 -6.40 -17.59 -13.55
N ALA A 133 -7.31 -18.04 -14.43
CA ALA A 133 -8.06 -17.16 -15.31
C ALA A 133 -8.95 -16.19 -14.53
N ILE A 134 -9.67 -16.69 -13.51
CA ILE A 134 -10.52 -15.88 -12.63
C ILE A 134 -9.68 -14.82 -11.88
N HIS A 135 -8.60 -15.23 -11.23
CA HIS A 135 -7.73 -14.30 -10.49
C HIS A 135 -7.07 -13.27 -11.41
N LYS A 136 -6.69 -13.66 -12.63
CA LYS A 136 -6.16 -12.72 -13.62
C LYS A 136 -7.19 -11.67 -13.98
N GLU A 137 -8.45 -12.06 -14.20
CA GLU A 137 -9.55 -11.13 -14.45
C GLU A 137 -9.75 -10.19 -13.25
N GLU A 138 -9.80 -10.72 -12.03
CA GLU A 138 -9.93 -9.92 -10.80
C GLU A 138 -8.78 -8.91 -10.64
N ILE A 139 -7.54 -9.33 -10.85
CA ILE A 139 -6.36 -8.46 -10.78
C ILE A 139 -6.46 -7.36 -11.83
N THR A 140 -6.86 -7.68 -13.07
CA THR A 140 -7.01 -6.67 -14.11
C THR A 140 -8.11 -5.67 -13.79
N LYS A 141 -9.22 -6.12 -13.20
CA LYS A 141 -10.32 -5.27 -12.74
C LYS A 141 -9.86 -4.33 -11.61
N LEU A 142 -9.19 -4.87 -10.59
CA LEU A 142 -8.66 -4.09 -9.47
C LEU A 142 -7.63 -3.05 -9.95
N ARG A 143 -6.76 -3.43 -10.89
CA ARG A 143 -5.81 -2.50 -11.51
C ARG A 143 -6.53 -1.37 -12.25
N ALA A 144 -7.56 -1.68 -13.03
CA ALA A 144 -8.35 -0.68 -13.73
C ALA A 144 -9.04 0.28 -12.75
N GLU A 145 -9.67 -0.25 -11.69
CA GLU A 145 -10.32 0.55 -10.66
C GLU A 145 -9.33 1.46 -9.91
N LEU A 146 -8.19 0.92 -9.51
CA LEU A 146 -7.15 1.69 -8.81
C LEU A 146 -6.60 2.79 -9.70
N THR A 147 -6.31 2.49 -10.97
CA THR A 147 -5.82 3.52 -11.91
C THR A 147 -6.85 4.61 -12.15
N ALA A 148 -8.15 4.29 -12.18
CA ALA A 148 -9.22 5.27 -12.30
C ALA A 148 -9.29 6.19 -11.06
N ARG A 149 -9.25 5.61 -9.84
CA ARG A 149 -9.25 6.37 -8.59
C ARG A 149 -8.03 7.29 -8.47
N VAL A 150 -6.84 6.78 -8.79
CA VAL A 150 -5.61 7.58 -8.75
C VAL A 150 -5.65 8.73 -9.75
N LYS A 151 -6.11 8.47 -10.98
CA LYS A 151 -6.28 9.53 -11.99
C LYS A 151 -7.26 10.61 -11.54
N GLU A 152 -8.37 10.22 -10.92
CA GLU A 152 -9.35 11.18 -10.41
C GLU A 152 -8.78 11.99 -9.24
N ALA A 153 -8.11 11.34 -8.28
CA ALA A 153 -7.46 12.03 -7.15
C ALA A 153 -6.38 13.03 -7.62
N ILE A 154 -5.58 12.67 -8.62
CA ILE A 154 -4.58 13.58 -9.21
C ILE A 154 -5.29 14.77 -9.88
N ARG A 155 -6.36 14.51 -10.64
CA ARG A 155 -7.13 15.56 -11.34
C ARG A 155 -7.75 16.54 -10.35
N THR A 156 -8.37 16.06 -9.27
CA THR A 156 -8.97 16.93 -8.25
C THR A 156 -7.91 17.76 -7.55
N HIS A 157 -6.78 17.16 -7.17
CA HIS A 157 -5.70 17.87 -6.51
C HIS A 157 -5.08 18.95 -7.39
N LEU A 158 -4.78 18.64 -8.66
CA LEU A 158 -4.23 19.63 -9.60
C LEU A 158 -5.21 20.78 -9.86
N ARG A 159 -6.52 20.49 -9.92
CA ARG A 159 -7.55 21.51 -10.08
C ARG A 159 -7.63 22.44 -8.87
N GLU A 160 -7.52 21.89 -7.68
CA GLU A 160 -7.50 22.66 -6.43
C GLU A 160 -6.25 23.54 -6.35
N GLN A 161 -5.07 22.99 -6.62
CA GLN A 161 -3.82 23.75 -6.67
C GLN A 161 -3.87 24.86 -7.72
N ALA A 162 -4.39 24.58 -8.92
CA ALA A 162 -4.53 25.59 -9.96
C ALA A 162 -5.52 26.70 -9.56
N SER A 163 -6.65 26.35 -8.94
CA SER A 163 -7.63 27.31 -8.43
C SER A 163 -7.03 28.21 -7.35
N MET A 164 -6.26 27.64 -6.43
CA MET A 164 -5.56 28.38 -5.38
C MET A 164 -4.52 29.33 -5.97
N ALA A 165 -3.66 28.86 -6.87
CA ALA A 165 -2.65 29.68 -7.54
C ALA A 165 -3.28 30.84 -8.34
N VAL A 166 -4.41 30.60 -9.02
CA VAL A 166 -5.15 31.66 -9.74
C VAL A 166 -5.73 32.67 -8.76
N LYS A 167 -6.36 32.22 -7.66
CA LYS A 167 -6.88 33.12 -6.62
C LYS A 167 -5.78 34.00 -6.03
N ASP A 168 -4.62 33.45 -5.73
CA ASP A 168 -3.48 34.19 -5.19
C ASP A 168 -2.89 35.19 -6.19
N ALA A 169 -2.82 34.80 -7.47
CA ALA A 169 -2.37 35.71 -8.53
C ALA A 169 -3.36 36.86 -8.74
N VAL A 170 -4.66 36.58 -8.74
CA VAL A 170 -5.72 37.58 -8.85
C VAL A 170 -5.72 38.50 -7.63
N ALA A 171 -5.64 37.96 -6.41
CA ALA A 171 -5.61 38.73 -5.18
C ALA A 171 -4.42 39.70 -5.16
N ARG A 172 -3.23 39.24 -5.53
CA ARG A 172 -2.03 40.11 -5.66
C ARG A 172 -2.23 41.20 -6.71
N LYS A 173 -2.76 40.85 -7.89
CA LYS A 173 -2.95 41.83 -8.97
C LYS A 173 -4.04 42.85 -8.66
N VAL A 174 -5.12 42.44 -8.02
CA VAL A 174 -6.20 43.31 -7.56
C VAL A 174 -5.69 44.24 -6.46
N SER A 175 -5.00 43.70 -5.44
CA SER A 175 -4.43 44.51 -4.35
C SER A 175 -3.47 45.59 -4.88
N SER A 176 -2.52 45.21 -5.76
CA SER A 176 -1.61 46.17 -6.41
C SER A 176 -2.36 47.24 -7.20
N LYS A 177 -3.33 46.86 -8.04
CA LYS A 177 -4.11 47.85 -8.81
C LYS A 177 -4.95 48.76 -7.92
N VAL A 178 -5.55 48.22 -6.87
CA VAL A 178 -6.32 49.00 -5.90
C VAL A 178 -5.41 49.97 -5.16
N ALA A 179 -4.21 49.55 -4.75
CA ALA A 179 -3.22 50.41 -4.14
C ALA A 179 -2.79 51.55 -5.09
N ASP A 180 -2.51 51.26 -6.36
CA ASP A 180 -2.13 52.25 -7.37
C ASP A 180 -3.25 53.27 -7.63
N LEU A 181 -4.50 52.80 -7.74
CA LEU A 181 -5.66 53.65 -7.92
C LEU A 181 -5.93 54.51 -6.68
N LEU A 182 -5.79 53.95 -5.48
CA LEU A 182 -5.88 54.70 -4.23
C LEU A 182 -4.74 55.72 -4.07
N ALA A 183 -3.54 55.44 -4.59
CA ALA A 183 -2.43 56.39 -4.66
C ALA A 183 -2.74 57.56 -5.60
N THR A 184 -3.40 57.28 -6.72
CA THR A 184 -3.73 58.30 -7.72
C THR A 184 -4.94 59.16 -7.32
N HIS A 185 -5.97 58.54 -6.72
CA HIS A 185 -7.24 59.21 -6.42
C HIS A 185 -7.32 59.85 -5.04
N VAL A 186 -6.57 59.35 -4.05
CA VAL A 186 -6.53 59.95 -2.72
C VAL A 186 -5.41 60.99 -2.67
N SER A 187 -5.78 62.27 -2.74
CA SER A 187 -4.84 63.40 -2.61
C SER A 187 -3.98 63.27 -1.36
N GLU A 188 -2.68 63.57 -1.48
CA GLU A 188 -1.72 63.48 -0.36
C GLU A 188 -2.15 64.36 0.83
N ASP A 189 -2.78 65.51 0.57
CA ASP A 189 -3.32 66.39 1.60
C ASP A 189 -4.36 65.71 2.50
N LEU A 190 -5.28 64.93 1.91
CA LEU A 190 -6.27 64.16 2.67
C LEU A 190 -5.59 63.04 3.48
N ARG A 191 -4.53 62.42 2.95
CA ARG A 191 -3.76 61.39 3.68
C ARG A 191 -3.08 62.00 4.89
N ASP A 192 -2.47 63.16 4.73
CA ASP A 192 -1.80 63.88 5.80
C ASP A 192 -2.80 64.41 6.83
N GLN A 193 -3.98 64.87 6.39
CA GLN A 193 -5.07 65.24 7.28
C GLN A 193 -5.56 64.04 8.12
N VAL A 194 -5.75 62.86 7.51
CA VAL A 194 -6.14 61.65 8.24
C VAL A 194 -5.04 61.20 9.22
N LYS A 195 -3.76 61.25 8.81
CA LYS A 195 -2.63 60.96 9.71
C LYS A 195 -2.60 61.95 10.88
N ALA A 196 -2.81 63.24 10.62
CA ALA A 196 -2.84 64.28 11.65
C ALA A 196 -4.01 64.06 12.62
N HIS A 197 -5.21 63.80 12.12
CA HIS A 197 -6.38 63.52 12.97
C HIS A 197 -6.21 62.22 13.78
N ARG A 198 -5.61 61.18 13.19
CA ARG A 198 -5.28 59.94 13.91
C ARG A 198 -4.30 60.19 15.06
N ARG A 199 -3.29 61.04 14.86
CA ARG A 199 -2.37 61.47 15.93
C ARG A 199 -3.11 62.23 17.03
N GLN A 200 -3.97 63.18 16.65
CA GLN A 200 -4.79 63.92 17.61
C GLN A 200 -5.67 63.00 18.47
N LEU A 201 -6.32 61.99 17.86
CA LEU A 201 -7.13 61.02 18.59
C LEU A 201 -6.30 60.20 19.60
N LEU A 202 -5.10 59.76 19.21
CA LEU A 202 -4.19 59.03 20.12
C LEU A 202 -3.71 59.93 21.28
N ASP A 203 -3.44 61.20 21.01
CA ASP A 203 -3.07 62.17 22.05
C ASP A 203 -4.21 62.40 23.03
N ILE A 204 -5.44 62.57 22.53
CA ILE A 204 -6.65 62.71 23.35
C ILE A 204 -6.86 61.44 24.19
N GLN A 205 -6.75 60.26 23.59
CA GLN A 205 -6.90 58.98 24.30
C GLN A 205 -5.85 58.82 25.41
N THR A 206 -4.59 59.16 25.11
CA THR A 206 -3.50 59.14 26.09
C THR A 206 -3.74 60.14 27.22
N ASN A 207 -4.19 61.35 26.89
CA ASN A 207 -4.54 62.37 27.87
C ASN A 207 -5.72 61.97 28.74
N MET A 208 -6.75 61.34 28.16
CA MET A 208 -7.90 60.82 28.88
C MET A 208 -7.48 59.72 29.85
N HIS A 209 -6.71 58.74 29.38
CA HIS A 209 -6.16 57.67 30.21
C HIS A 209 -5.30 58.23 31.36
N ASN A 210 -4.43 59.19 31.07
CA ASN A 210 -3.59 59.84 32.08
C ASN A 210 -4.41 60.65 33.08
N SER A 211 -5.47 61.33 32.63
CA SER A 211 -6.37 62.07 33.51
C SER A 211 -7.14 61.13 34.44
N GLU A 212 -7.57 59.98 33.91
CA GLU A 212 -8.21 58.92 34.70
C GLU A 212 -7.23 58.28 35.69
N ALA A 213 -6.02 57.94 35.26
CA ALA A 213 -4.97 57.41 36.12
C ALA A 213 -4.60 58.40 37.24
N ARG A 214 -4.50 59.70 36.93
CA ARG A 214 -4.29 60.75 37.94
C ARG A 214 -5.45 60.81 38.94
N ARG A 215 -6.70 60.80 38.44
CA ARG A 215 -7.89 60.79 39.30
C ARG A 215 -7.90 59.58 40.23
N HIS A 216 -7.64 58.39 39.69
CA HIS A 216 -7.54 57.16 40.47
C HIS A 216 -6.45 57.26 41.54
N ASN A 217 -5.23 57.63 41.12
CA ASN A 217 -4.08 57.75 42.02
C ASN A 217 -4.31 58.82 43.11
N SER A 218 -5.02 59.91 42.81
CA SER A 218 -5.38 60.94 43.79
C SER A 218 -6.45 60.49 44.79
N SER A 219 -7.29 59.51 44.42
CA SER A 219 -8.34 58.97 45.27
C SER A 219 -7.84 57.88 46.23
N LEU A 220 -6.61 57.41 46.07
CA LEU A 220 -6.00 56.41 46.94
C LEU A 220 -5.75 57.04 48.31
N ARG A 221 -6.54 56.63 49.31
CA ARG A 221 -6.41 57.11 50.70
C ARG A 221 -5.39 56.32 51.50
N SER A 222 -4.98 55.15 50.99
CA SER A 222 -4.09 54.21 51.66
C SER A 222 -2.88 53.92 50.79
N SER A 223 -1.71 53.74 51.40
CA SER A 223 -0.47 53.37 50.70
C SER A 223 -0.44 51.90 50.26
N ALA A 224 -1.51 51.13 50.52
CA ALA A 224 -1.63 49.73 50.13
C ALA A 224 -2.22 49.55 48.73
N ASP A 225 -2.86 50.58 48.17
CA ASP A 225 -3.46 50.53 46.83
C ASP A 225 -2.42 50.74 45.73
N THR A 226 -2.46 49.93 44.68
CA THR A 226 -1.47 49.98 43.59
C THR A 226 -1.72 51.17 42.65
N LEU A 227 -0.65 51.92 42.36
CA LEU A 227 -0.70 53.07 41.46
C LEU A 227 -0.95 52.62 40.02
N ARG A 228 -1.88 53.28 39.34
CA ARG A 228 -2.04 53.11 37.89
C ARG A 228 -0.89 53.83 37.16
N PRO A 229 -0.19 53.16 36.23
CA PRO A 229 0.91 53.76 35.49
C PRO A 229 0.41 54.85 34.53
N LEU A 230 1.18 55.93 34.42
CA LEU A 230 0.92 57.00 33.45
C LEU A 230 1.54 56.62 32.10
N VAL A 231 0.76 56.75 31.04
CA VAL A 231 1.22 56.51 29.66
C VAL A 231 1.91 57.77 29.16
N ARG A 232 3.17 57.66 28.72
CA ARG A 232 3.93 58.80 28.19
C ARG A 232 3.27 59.29 26.88
N PRO A 233 3.08 60.61 26.68
CA PRO A 233 2.63 61.15 25.40
C PRO A 233 3.53 60.64 24.26
N LEU A 234 2.92 60.20 23.17
CA LEU A 234 3.62 59.62 22.02
C LEU A 234 4.60 60.67 21.47
N SER A 235 5.89 60.49 21.75
CA SER A 235 6.92 61.41 21.25
C SER A 235 7.04 61.21 19.73
N ALA A 236 7.05 62.30 18.95
CA ALA A 236 7.01 62.25 17.48
C ALA A 236 8.04 61.31 16.83
N SER A 237 9.18 61.02 17.50
CA SER A 237 10.20 60.07 17.02
C SER A 237 9.81 58.59 17.08
N GLN A 238 8.80 58.18 17.85
CA GLN A 238 8.42 56.76 17.96
C GLN A 238 7.46 56.30 16.84
N LEU A 239 7.00 57.22 15.98
CA LEU A 239 6.06 56.94 14.88
C LEU A 239 6.71 56.67 13.52
N LEU A 240 8.05 56.66 13.44
CA LEU A 240 8.81 56.25 12.24
C LEU A 240 9.20 54.76 12.26
N GLY A 241 8.53 53.95 13.08
CA GLY A 241 8.60 52.50 12.97
C GLY A 241 8.06 52.02 11.61
N PRO A 242 8.64 50.95 11.04
CA PRO A 242 8.27 50.43 9.71
C PRO A 242 6.76 50.14 9.59
N PRO A 243 6.19 50.17 8.37
CA PRO A 243 4.77 49.99 8.13
C PRO A 243 4.23 48.73 8.81
N LEU A 244 3.28 48.97 9.70
CA LEU A 244 2.62 48.02 10.57
C LEU A 244 1.48 47.34 9.79
N ASP A 245 1.79 46.28 9.05
CA ASP A 245 0.79 45.32 8.53
C ASP A 245 0.48 44.20 9.54
N THR A 246 0.95 44.32 10.79
CA THR A 246 0.66 43.36 11.85
C THR A 246 -0.65 43.71 12.56
N PRO A 247 -1.67 42.82 12.53
CA PRO A 247 -2.93 43.06 13.22
C PRO A 247 -2.70 43.14 14.74
N LEU A 248 -3.19 44.24 15.33
CA LEU A 248 -3.29 44.42 16.78
C LEU A 248 -4.15 43.30 17.38
N SER A 249 -3.52 42.29 17.94
CA SER A 249 -4.13 41.38 18.90
C SER A 249 -3.29 41.35 20.18
N SER A 250 -3.99 41.64 21.27
CA SER A 250 -3.69 41.27 22.66
C SER A 250 -2.37 41.77 23.28
N LEU A 251 -2.56 42.78 24.12
CA LEU A 251 -1.78 43.05 25.32
C LEU A 251 -1.86 41.81 26.26
N THR A 252 -0.98 40.84 26.08
CA THR A 252 -0.74 39.75 27.04
C THR A 252 0.72 39.76 27.40
N THR A 253 0.99 39.90 28.70
CA THR A 253 2.18 39.48 29.45
C THR A 253 3.28 38.85 28.59
N ALA A 254 4.49 39.40 28.68
CA ALA A 254 5.71 38.83 28.13
C ALA A 254 5.80 37.34 28.48
N VAL A 255 5.32 36.49 27.57
CA VAL A 255 5.57 35.06 27.55
C VAL A 255 6.97 34.96 27.01
N GLU A 256 7.92 34.89 27.94
CA GLU A 256 9.22 34.27 27.68
C GLU A 256 8.94 33.00 26.86
N PRO A 257 9.52 32.88 25.65
CA PRO A 257 9.23 31.74 24.79
C PRO A 257 9.43 30.49 25.64
N PRO A 258 8.43 29.59 25.75
CA PRO A 258 8.50 28.46 26.66
C PRO A 258 9.80 27.75 26.39
N THR A 259 10.71 27.82 27.37
CA THR A 259 12.03 27.23 27.27
C THR A 259 11.79 25.77 26.91
N PRO A 260 12.31 25.28 25.76
CA PRO A 260 12.07 23.91 25.35
C PRO A 260 12.48 23.02 26.52
N SER A 261 11.65 22.03 26.83
CA SER A 261 11.93 21.15 27.95
C SER A 261 13.34 20.55 27.84
N LEU A 262 13.98 20.29 28.98
CA LEU A 262 15.35 19.75 29.02
C LEU A 262 15.48 18.41 28.27
N ASN A 263 14.36 17.72 28.08
CA ASN A 263 14.28 16.43 27.40
C ASN A 263 13.93 16.55 25.91
N PHE A 264 13.81 17.77 25.37
CA PHE A 264 13.55 17.94 23.94
C PHE A 264 14.81 17.56 23.13
N PRO A 265 14.70 16.64 22.15
CA PRO A 265 15.81 16.21 21.33
C PRO A 265 16.45 17.39 20.59
N LYS A 266 17.78 17.42 20.53
CA LYS A 266 18.49 18.50 19.84
C LYS A 266 18.45 18.34 18.32
N SER A 267 18.18 17.12 17.85
CA SER A 267 18.14 16.77 16.43
C SER A 267 16.93 15.91 16.07
N LEU A 268 16.46 16.00 14.81
CA LEU A 268 15.40 15.12 14.29
C LEU A 268 15.79 13.65 14.33
N GLY A 269 17.09 13.34 14.16
CA GLY A 269 17.60 11.98 14.30
C GLY A 269 17.36 11.43 15.70
N GLU A 270 17.61 12.23 16.74
CA GLU A 270 17.34 11.85 18.12
C GLU A 270 15.84 11.60 18.38
N VAL A 271 14.94 12.36 17.73
CA VAL A 271 13.49 12.11 17.80
C VAL A 271 13.16 10.69 17.32
N TYR A 272 13.81 10.23 16.25
CA TYR A 272 13.64 8.88 15.70
C TYR A 272 14.49 7.81 16.40
N THR A 273 15.29 8.15 17.42
CA THR A 273 16.02 7.17 18.27
C THR A 273 15.52 7.15 19.72
N LEU A 274 14.59 8.02 20.10
CA LEU A 274 13.96 8.04 21.43
C LEU A 274 13.40 6.66 21.80
N SER A 275 13.56 6.30 23.08
CA SER A 275 12.89 5.14 23.64
C SER A 275 11.38 5.37 23.70
N THR A 276 10.60 4.29 23.77
CA THR A 276 9.13 4.38 23.91
C THR A 276 8.71 5.08 25.20
N GLU A 277 9.52 5.02 26.25
CA GLU A 277 9.25 5.65 27.54
C GLU A 277 9.55 7.17 27.48
N ASP A 278 10.67 7.56 26.87
CA ASP A 278 11.05 8.97 26.73
C ASP A 278 10.08 9.71 25.81
N ALA A 279 9.66 9.09 24.69
CA ALA A 279 8.65 9.66 23.83
C ALA A 279 7.33 9.87 24.59
N ARG A 280 6.89 8.92 25.42
CA ARG A 280 5.69 9.07 26.27
C ARG A 280 5.81 10.18 27.29
N ASN A 281 6.96 10.29 27.97
CA ASN A 281 7.24 11.39 28.88
C ASN A 281 7.17 12.75 28.18
N LEU A 282 7.65 12.82 26.94
CA LEU A 282 7.62 14.02 26.13
C LEU A 282 6.19 14.42 25.78
N LEU A 283 5.32 13.51 25.34
CA LEU A 283 3.90 13.85 25.13
C LEU A 283 3.20 14.31 26.40
N LYS A 284 3.51 13.69 27.55
CA LYS A 284 2.95 14.06 28.85
C LYS A 284 3.38 15.47 29.28
N GLU A 285 4.65 15.81 29.06
CA GLU A 285 5.19 17.14 29.36
C GLU A 285 4.54 18.24 28.51
N TYR A 286 4.23 17.94 27.25
CA TYR A 286 3.54 18.86 26.33
C TYR A 286 2.00 18.80 26.43
N GLY A 287 1.44 18.00 27.35
CA GLY A 287 -0.01 17.90 27.55
C GLY A 287 -0.78 17.30 26.36
N ILE A 288 -0.10 16.50 25.53
CA ILE A 288 -0.69 15.91 24.33
C ILE A 288 -1.36 14.59 24.71
N ASN A 289 -2.70 14.59 24.72
CA ASN A 289 -3.47 13.37 24.89
C ASN A 289 -3.53 12.61 23.56
N LEU A 290 -3.09 11.34 23.52
CA LEU A 290 -3.27 10.53 22.31
C LEU A 290 -4.77 10.36 22.05
N PRO A 291 -5.23 10.52 20.80
CA PRO A 291 -6.56 10.07 20.45
C PRO A 291 -6.64 8.58 20.77
N ASN A 292 -7.66 8.17 21.52
CA ASN A 292 -7.88 6.77 21.87
C ASN A 292 -7.78 5.94 20.60
N SER A 293 -6.74 5.11 20.49
CA SER A 293 -6.63 4.18 19.37
C SER A 293 -7.93 3.39 19.33
N PRO A 294 -8.61 3.31 18.17
CA PRO A 294 -9.89 2.63 18.08
C PRO A 294 -9.66 1.19 18.49
N LYS A 295 -10.04 0.85 19.72
CA LYS A 295 -10.07 -0.52 20.21
C LYS A 295 -10.96 -1.28 19.25
N ASN A 296 -10.31 -2.00 18.33
CA ASN A 296 -10.96 -2.84 17.35
C ASN A 296 -11.45 -4.09 18.10
N ASN A 297 -12.46 -3.90 18.96
CA ASN A 297 -13.18 -4.97 19.62
C ASN A 297 -14.09 -5.62 18.58
N GLY A 298 -13.48 -6.30 17.62
CA GLY A 298 -14.15 -7.16 16.67
C GLY A 298 -14.39 -8.53 17.28
N THR A 299 -15.42 -8.65 18.13
CA THR A 299 -16.16 -9.91 18.26
C THR A 299 -17.53 -9.68 17.63
N PRO A 300 -17.88 -10.41 16.55
CA PRO A 300 -19.17 -10.23 15.90
C PRO A 300 -20.23 -10.98 16.71
N THR A 301 -20.92 -10.30 17.63
CA THR A 301 -22.15 -10.82 18.23
C THR A 301 -23.34 -10.20 17.51
N THR A 302 -23.85 -10.98 16.58
CA THR A 302 -25.19 -10.92 16.00
C THR A 302 -26.27 -10.61 17.04
N GLY A 303 -27.10 -9.61 16.76
CA GLY A 303 -28.51 -9.66 17.15
C GLY A 303 -29.03 -8.46 17.94
N GLN A 304 -30.09 -7.90 17.37
CA GLN A 304 -31.18 -7.15 17.97
C GLN A 304 -31.19 -5.62 17.91
N ILE A 305 -32.24 -5.21 17.21
CA ILE A 305 -32.80 -3.92 16.94
C ILE A 305 -33.63 -3.50 18.15
N SER A 306 -33.41 -2.30 18.69
CA SER A 306 -34.48 -1.38 19.12
C SER A 306 -33.90 0.00 19.43
N PRO A 307 -34.60 1.10 19.07
CA PRO A 307 -34.19 2.45 19.39
C PRO A 307 -34.89 2.92 20.67
N ASP A 308 -34.13 3.43 21.64
CA ASP A 308 -34.72 4.39 22.58
C ASP A 308 -33.73 5.52 22.87
N CYS A 309 -34.26 6.73 22.73
CA CYS A 309 -33.56 7.99 22.88
C CYS A 309 -33.62 8.40 24.35
N SER A 310 -32.47 8.65 24.97
CA SER A 310 -32.37 9.54 26.13
C SER A 310 -30.97 10.15 26.22
N PRO A 311 -30.84 11.49 26.25
CA PRO A 311 -29.57 12.15 26.49
C PRO A 311 -29.34 12.29 28.00
N SER A 312 -28.42 11.50 28.56
CA SER A 312 -27.93 11.71 29.92
C SER A 312 -26.51 12.26 29.89
N SER A 313 -26.38 13.44 30.49
CA SER A 313 -25.15 14.16 30.83
C SER A 313 -24.20 13.27 31.64
N ALA A 314 -23.13 12.80 31.00
CA ALA A 314 -22.01 12.16 31.67
C ALA A 314 -20.87 13.17 31.86
N ALA A 315 -20.58 13.46 33.13
CA ALA A 315 -19.43 14.25 33.56
C ALA A 315 -18.12 13.61 33.09
N SER A 316 -17.19 14.46 32.65
CA SER A 316 -15.83 14.12 32.24
C SER A 316 -15.02 13.51 33.39
N SER A 317 -15.20 12.21 33.63
CA SER A 317 -14.22 11.43 34.37
C SER A 317 -13.07 11.11 33.41
N ALA A 318 -11.95 11.79 33.61
CA ALA A 318 -10.70 11.55 32.89
C ALA A 318 -10.31 10.08 33.06
N THR A 319 -10.72 9.26 32.10
CA THR A 319 -10.36 7.85 32.04
C THR A 319 -8.86 7.83 31.80
N MET A 320 -8.09 7.40 32.80
CA MET A 320 -6.64 7.26 32.71
C MET A 320 -6.36 6.23 31.61
N VAL A 321 -6.10 6.70 30.40
CA VAL A 321 -5.86 5.88 29.21
C VAL A 321 -4.63 5.01 29.49
N ASP A 322 -4.75 3.70 29.27
CA ASP A 322 -3.63 2.78 29.46
C ASP A 322 -2.64 2.93 28.29
N TRP A 323 -1.54 3.63 28.56
CA TRP A 323 -0.50 3.98 27.59
C TRP A 323 0.39 2.81 27.16
N ARG A 324 0.12 1.59 27.66
CA ARG A 324 1.03 0.44 27.50
C ARG A 324 1.05 -0.18 26.11
N GLU A 325 0.05 0.08 25.27
CA GLU A 325 -0.10 -0.63 23.97
C GLU A 325 0.23 0.21 22.73
N ALA A 326 0.45 1.53 22.86
CA ALA A 326 0.75 2.36 21.70
C ALA A 326 2.15 2.04 21.14
N SER A 327 2.23 1.81 19.83
CA SER A 327 3.51 1.61 19.15
C SER A 327 4.37 2.87 19.25
N ARG A 328 5.69 2.68 19.25
CA ARG A 328 6.67 3.76 19.29
C ARG A 328 6.43 4.78 18.18
N GLU A 329 6.18 4.27 16.99
CA GLU A 329 5.99 5.04 15.77
C GLU A 329 4.71 5.87 15.86
N GLU A 330 3.63 5.34 16.43
CA GLU A 330 2.38 6.07 16.65
C GLU A 330 2.54 7.22 17.65
N ILE A 331 3.31 7.02 18.72
CA ILE A 331 3.63 8.05 19.71
C ILE A 331 4.44 9.18 19.05
N ILE A 332 5.50 8.83 18.29
CA ILE A 332 6.33 9.80 17.57
C ILE A 332 5.51 10.54 16.52
N ASN A 333 4.70 9.85 15.72
CA ASN A 333 3.87 10.46 14.70
C ASN A 333 2.82 11.42 15.30
N THR A 334 2.24 11.07 16.45
CA THR A 334 1.30 11.94 17.18
C THR A 334 2.00 13.21 17.67
N PHE A 335 3.22 13.07 18.20
CA PHE A 335 4.03 14.20 18.62
C PHE A 335 4.40 15.11 17.44
N MET A 336 4.90 14.53 16.34
CA MET A 336 5.28 15.26 15.12
C MET A 336 4.09 16.02 14.54
N ALA A 337 2.90 15.40 14.54
CA ALA A 337 1.67 16.05 14.12
C ALA A 337 1.31 17.25 15.02
N HIS A 338 1.52 17.14 16.34
CA HIS A 338 1.23 18.23 17.29
C HIS A 338 2.12 19.45 17.07
N ILE A 339 3.41 19.25 16.79
CA ILE A 339 4.36 20.35 16.47
C ILE A 339 4.21 20.86 15.03
N GLY A 340 3.19 20.41 14.29
CA GLY A 340 2.89 20.85 12.92
C GLY A 340 3.74 20.21 11.83
N VAL A 341 4.56 19.20 12.16
CA VAL A 341 5.26 18.40 11.17
C VAL A 341 4.28 17.40 10.59
N ARG A 342 3.87 17.61 9.34
CA ARG A 342 2.96 16.69 8.64
C ARG A 342 3.63 15.32 8.59
N SER A 343 3.03 14.33 9.25
CA SER A 343 3.51 12.94 9.22
C SER A 343 3.64 12.50 7.77
N THR A 344 4.86 12.44 7.26
CA THR A 344 5.18 11.52 6.17
C THR A 344 5.04 10.16 6.81
N SER A 345 3.86 9.54 6.69
CA SER A 345 3.67 8.16 7.11
C SER A 345 4.68 7.31 6.34
N ILE A 346 5.86 7.15 6.92
CA ILE A 346 6.78 6.08 6.57
C ILE A 346 6.08 4.87 7.16
N THR A 347 5.07 4.37 6.46
CA THR A 347 4.60 3.01 6.66
C THR A 347 5.86 2.19 6.46
N ALA A 348 6.42 1.69 7.57
CA ALA A 348 7.55 0.78 7.53
C ALA A 348 7.11 -0.35 6.61
N ARG A 349 7.64 -0.36 5.38
CA ARG A 349 7.52 -1.49 4.48
C ARG A 349 8.46 -2.54 5.05
N SER A 350 8.01 -3.23 6.09
CA SER A 350 8.71 -4.35 6.70
C SER A 350 8.97 -5.48 5.69
N ASP A 351 8.31 -5.43 4.53
CA ASP A 351 8.38 -6.46 3.48
C ASP A 351 9.42 -6.20 2.39
N LEU A 352 10.34 -5.24 2.54
CA LEU A 352 11.35 -4.93 1.50
C LEU A 352 12.77 -5.45 1.78
N CYS A 353 12.96 -6.31 2.79
CA CYS A 353 14.24 -6.99 3.02
C CYS A 353 14.41 -8.31 2.23
N GLU A 354 13.45 -8.73 1.40
CA GLU A 354 13.50 -10.09 0.80
C GLU A 354 13.36 -10.15 -0.73
N LEU A 355 13.64 -9.08 -1.47
CA LEU A 355 13.75 -9.18 -2.94
C LEU A 355 14.83 -8.26 -3.52
N VAL A 356 16.09 -8.69 -3.35
CA VAL A 356 17.14 -8.43 -4.35
C VAL A 356 17.58 -9.79 -4.91
N PRO A 357 16.97 -10.28 -6.00
CA PRO A 357 17.55 -11.38 -6.76
C PRO A 357 18.68 -10.80 -7.62
N GLY A 358 19.95 -11.09 -7.28
CA GLY A 358 21.07 -10.73 -8.16
C GLY A 358 22.40 -10.32 -7.50
N GLY A 359 22.59 -10.55 -6.20
CA GLY A 359 23.91 -10.40 -5.57
C GLY A 359 24.83 -11.57 -5.93
N GLU A 360 25.55 -11.45 -7.04
CA GLU A 360 26.61 -12.36 -7.47
C GLU A 360 27.65 -12.51 -6.35
N LYS A 361 27.66 -13.67 -5.68
CA LYS A 361 28.69 -14.01 -4.70
C LYS A 361 30.00 -14.26 -5.46
N VAL A 362 30.85 -13.24 -5.52
CA VAL A 362 32.26 -13.41 -5.90
C VAL A 362 32.92 -14.30 -4.84
N GLY A 363 33.03 -15.59 -5.16
CA GLY A 363 33.78 -16.55 -4.37
C GLY A 363 35.25 -16.18 -4.39
N VAL A 364 35.77 -15.72 -3.25
CA VAL A 364 37.20 -15.60 -3.01
C VAL A 364 37.75 -17.01 -2.82
N ILE A 365 38.33 -17.56 -3.89
CA ILE A 365 39.12 -18.79 -3.83
C ILE A 365 40.46 -18.45 -3.17
N TYR A 366 40.64 -18.91 -1.93
CA TYR A 366 41.95 -18.97 -1.30
C TYR A 366 42.69 -20.20 -1.83
N TYR A 367 43.76 -19.98 -2.60
CA TYR A 367 44.75 -21.01 -2.85
C TYR A 367 45.61 -21.20 -1.59
N ARG A 368 45.73 -22.44 -1.13
CA ARG A 368 46.83 -22.88 -0.26
C ARG A 368 47.37 -24.20 -0.77
#